data_AF-A0A3B9Y9I6-F1
#
_entry.id   AF-A0A3B9Y9I6-F1
#
_cell.length_a   1.000
_cell.length_b   1.000
_cell.length_c   1.000
_cell.angle_alpha   90.00
_cell.angle_beta   90.00
_cell.angle_gamma   90.00
#
_symmetry.space_group_name_H-M   'P 1'
#
loop_
_entity.id
_entity.type
_entity.pdbx_description
1 polymer ?
#
loop_
_entity_poly.entity_id
_entity_poly.type
_entity_poly.pdbx_seq_one_letter_code
_entity_poly.pdbx_strand_id
1 'polypeptide(L)'
;YTGKISVSASGNGGAIVENSPSTITVTLTVTGYTFSGTVIACADTSCVVSKPLPGATLSLLNTTTNQTITIVADGSGNFTFTNLAIDPYTLTASGSDGILNYLGTVSFSLNGDKLNFPVDVYPH
;
A
#
# COMPACT_ATOMS: atom_id res chain seq x y z
N TYR A 1 15.69 3.90 -1.34
CA TYR A 1 17.07 4.45 -1.32
C TYR A 1 17.19 5.51 -2.40
N THR A 2 17.71 6.70 -2.09
CA THR A 2 17.95 7.75 -3.08
C THR A 2 19.45 7.91 -3.31
N GLY A 3 19.87 7.82 -4.57
CA GLY A 3 21.22 8.10 -5.02
C GLY A 3 21.24 9.37 -5.86
N LYS A 4 22.40 10.01 -5.95
CA LYS A 4 22.63 11.14 -6.85
C LYS A 4 23.72 10.76 -7.83
N ILE A 5 23.45 10.91 -9.12
CA ILE A 5 24.47 10.88 -10.17
C ILE A 5 24.78 12.32 -10.51
N SER A 6 26.01 12.76 -10.25
CA SER A 6 26.48 14.09 -10.60
C SER A 6 27.41 14.02 -11.80
N VAL A 7 27.09 14.78 -12.84
CA VAL A 7 27.93 14.92 -14.04
C VAL A 7 28.52 16.33 -14.03
N SER A 8 29.85 16.41 -13.96
CA SER A 8 30.59 17.67 -14.08
C SER A 8 31.32 17.75 -15.42
N ALA A 9 31.21 18.89 -16.07
CA ALA A 9 32.04 19.29 -17.21
C ALA A 9 33.02 20.39 -16.78
N SER A 10 34.24 20.33 -17.33
CA SER A 10 35.25 21.38 -17.23
C SER A 10 35.60 21.90 -18.62
N GLY A 11 35.55 23.22 -18.81
CA GLY A 11 36.01 23.88 -20.02
C GLY A 11 37.52 23.84 -20.17
N ASN A 12 38.02 24.32 -21.32
CA ASN A 12 39.45 24.32 -21.61
C ASN A 12 40.23 25.08 -20.52
N GLY A 13 41.32 24.51 -20.01
CA GLY A 13 42.10 25.09 -18.91
C GLY A 13 41.39 25.09 -17.54
N GLY A 14 40.32 24.30 -17.36
CA GLY A 14 39.59 24.22 -16.09
C GLY A 14 38.52 25.29 -15.91
N ALA A 15 38.13 25.99 -16.99
CA ALA A 15 37.05 26.96 -16.95
C ALA A 15 35.72 26.31 -16.48
N ILE A 16 34.95 27.04 -15.69
CA ILE A 16 33.62 26.63 -15.25
C ILE A 16 32.66 26.53 -16.43
N VAL A 17 31.85 25.48 -16.47
CA VAL A 17 30.76 25.31 -17.45
C VAL A 17 29.44 25.61 -16.73
N GLU A 18 28.63 26.49 -17.31
CA GLU A 18 27.31 26.82 -16.77
C GLU A 18 26.44 25.56 -16.67
N ASN A 19 25.66 25.42 -15.58
CA ASN A 19 24.86 24.22 -15.23
C ASN A 19 25.66 22.93 -14.92
N SER A 20 26.96 23.04 -14.63
CA SER A 20 27.81 21.96 -14.13
C SER A 20 28.14 22.15 -12.63
N PRO A 21 28.04 21.11 -11.78
CA PRO A 21 27.57 19.77 -12.09
C PRO A 21 26.04 19.70 -12.20
N SER A 22 25.56 19.00 -13.22
CA SER A 22 24.16 18.59 -13.29
C SER A 22 23.96 17.34 -12.44
N THR A 23 22.91 17.31 -11.63
CA THR A 23 22.62 16.18 -10.73
C THR A 23 21.31 15.51 -11.11
N ILE A 24 21.37 14.22 -11.41
CA ILE A 24 20.21 13.36 -11.63
C ILE A 24 19.95 12.62 -10.33
N THR A 25 18.76 12.80 -9.76
CA THR A 25 18.33 12.04 -8.59
C THR A 25 17.75 10.71 -9.05
N VAL A 26 18.24 9.61 -8.48
CA VAL A 26 17.75 8.25 -8.75
C VAL A 26 17.10 7.71 -7.48
N THR A 27 15.89 7.17 -7.61
CA THR A 27 15.18 6.52 -6.50
C THR A 27 15.11 5.02 -6.75
N LEU A 28 15.71 4.25 -5.85
CA LEU A 28 15.58 2.79 -5.79
C LEU A 28 14.48 2.42 -4.79
N THR A 29 13.50 1.67 -5.26
CA THR A 29 12.43 1.10 -4.44
C THR A 29 12.71 -0.37 -4.18
N VAL A 30 12.72 -0.77 -2.91
CA VAL A 30 12.78 -2.20 -2.54
C VAL A 30 11.37 -2.73 -2.56
N THR A 31 11.06 -3.63 -3.50
CA THR A 31 9.76 -4.29 -3.63
C THR A 31 9.90 -5.78 -3.36
N GLY A 32 8.77 -6.47 -3.20
CA GLY A 32 8.72 -7.92 -3.00
C GLY A 32 7.97 -8.36 -1.75
N TYR A 33 7.54 -7.41 -0.93
CA TYR A 33 6.81 -7.71 0.30
C TYR A 33 5.35 -8.06 0.02
N THR A 34 4.79 -8.88 0.91
CA THR A 34 3.44 -9.39 0.84
C THR A 34 2.60 -8.82 1.98
N PHE A 35 1.40 -8.35 1.65
CA PHE A 35 0.37 -8.01 2.62
C PHE A 35 -0.84 -8.91 2.40
N SER A 36 -1.15 -9.77 3.37
CA SER A 36 -2.26 -10.71 3.29
C SER A 36 -3.04 -10.77 4.60
N GLY A 37 -4.29 -11.21 4.50
CA GLY A 37 -5.20 -11.21 5.63
C GLY A 37 -6.61 -11.65 5.25
N THR A 38 -7.53 -11.37 6.17
CA THR A 38 -8.94 -11.71 6.02
C THR A 38 -9.80 -10.49 6.37
N VAL A 39 -10.82 -10.23 5.55
CA VAL A 39 -11.81 -9.19 5.83
C VAL A 39 -12.86 -9.76 6.78
N ILE A 40 -13.06 -9.10 7.91
CA ILE A 40 -13.94 -9.53 9.00
C ILE A 40 -15.07 -8.51 9.16
N ALA A 41 -16.30 -8.92 8.83
CA ALA A 41 -17.49 -8.14 9.09
C ALA A 41 -17.88 -8.26 10.57
N CYS A 42 -17.80 -7.15 11.28
CA CYS A 42 -18.23 -7.02 12.68
C CYS A 42 -19.66 -6.49 12.72
N ALA A 43 -20.50 -6.98 13.63
CA ALA A 43 -21.86 -6.46 13.80
C ALA A 43 -21.88 -4.99 14.28
N ASP A 44 -20.88 -4.61 15.10
CA ASP A 44 -20.68 -3.28 15.65
C ASP A 44 -19.20 -3.08 16.03
N THR A 45 -18.86 -1.92 16.60
CA THR A 45 -17.49 -1.55 16.99
C THR A 45 -16.88 -2.39 18.11
N SER A 46 -17.67 -3.18 18.85
CA SER A 46 -17.15 -4.13 19.83
C SER A 46 -16.65 -5.43 19.17
N CYS A 47 -17.07 -5.69 17.93
CA CYS A 47 -16.73 -6.86 17.11
C CYS A 47 -16.83 -8.22 17.84
N VAL A 48 -17.74 -8.35 18.80
CA VAL A 48 -17.96 -9.62 19.51
C VAL A 48 -18.62 -10.67 18.60
N VAL A 49 -19.51 -10.22 17.72
CA VAL A 49 -20.11 -11.03 16.65
C VAL A 49 -19.44 -10.66 15.34
N SER A 50 -18.69 -11.62 14.78
CA SER A 50 -17.93 -11.40 13.55
C SER A 50 -18.04 -12.59 12.60
N LYS A 51 -17.85 -12.30 11.31
CA LYS A 51 -17.78 -13.32 10.26
C LYS A 51 -16.85 -12.85 9.13
N PRO A 52 -16.22 -13.76 8.37
CA PRO A 52 -15.53 -13.37 7.15
C PRO A 52 -16.49 -12.69 6.16
N LEU A 53 -15.96 -11.77 5.35
CA LEU A 53 -16.70 -11.07 4.29
C LEU A 53 -16.17 -11.44 2.90
N PRO A 54 -16.64 -12.56 2.31
CA PRO A 54 -16.31 -12.94 0.93
C PRO A 54 -16.73 -11.87 -0.07
N GLY A 55 -15.96 -11.70 -1.15
CA GLY A 55 -16.30 -10.75 -2.21
C GLY A 55 -16.14 -9.27 -1.84
N ALA A 56 -15.59 -8.96 -0.66
CA ALA A 56 -15.25 -7.59 -0.30
C ALA A 56 -14.26 -6.99 -1.31
N THR A 57 -14.49 -5.75 -1.73
CA THR A 57 -13.55 -4.98 -2.54
C THR A 57 -12.54 -4.30 -1.62
N LEU A 58 -11.26 -4.50 -1.91
CA LEU A 58 -10.14 -3.92 -1.16
C LEU A 58 -9.35 -2.97 -2.05
N SER A 59 -9.19 -1.73 -1.60
CA SER A 59 -8.42 -0.67 -2.25
C SER A 59 -7.22 -0.34 -1.37
N LEU A 60 -6.02 -0.69 -1.81
CA LEU A 60 -4.76 -0.42 -1.11
C LEU A 60 -4.05 0.76 -1.77
N LEU A 61 -4.05 1.92 -1.11
CA LEU A 61 -3.36 3.13 -1.53
C LEU A 61 -1.96 3.19 -0.91
N ASN A 62 -0.92 3.25 -1.73
CA ASN A 62 0.41 3.67 -1.31
C ASN A 62 0.43 5.20 -1.20
N THR A 63 0.59 5.74 0.01
CA THR A 63 0.46 7.19 0.22
C THR A 63 1.73 7.97 -0.14
N THR A 64 2.87 7.29 -0.36
CA THR A 64 4.09 7.91 -0.91
C THR A 64 3.94 8.18 -2.40
N THR A 65 3.40 7.22 -3.15
CA THR A 65 3.35 7.26 -4.62
C THR A 65 1.98 7.64 -5.17
N ASN A 66 0.96 7.69 -4.32
CA ASN A 66 -0.46 7.82 -4.68
C ASN A 66 -0.97 6.74 -5.65
N GLN A 67 -0.33 5.58 -5.69
CA GLN A 67 -0.79 4.43 -6.47
C GLN A 67 -1.78 3.60 -5.66
N THR A 68 -2.87 3.20 -6.32
CA THR A 68 -3.90 2.35 -5.73
C THR A 68 -3.95 1.00 -6.43
N ILE A 69 -4.00 -0.07 -5.64
CA ILE A 69 -4.21 -1.43 -6.12
C ILE A 69 -5.55 -1.91 -5.58
N THR A 70 -6.42 -2.41 -6.46
CA THR A 70 -7.73 -2.93 -6.08
C THR A 70 -7.82 -4.43 -6.34
N ILE A 71 -8.28 -5.18 -5.34
CA ILE A 71 -8.57 -6.62 -5.45
C ILE A 71 -9.92 -6.94 -4.82
N VAL A 72 -10.39 -8.16 -5.02
CA VAL A 72 -11.60 -8.69 -4.39
C VAL A 72 -11.20 -9.86 -3.50
N ALA A 73 -11.72 -9.89 -2.27
CA ALA A 73 -11.52 -10.99 -1.35
C ALA A 73 -12.11 -12.30 -1.91
N ASP A 74 -11.46 -13.42 -1.64
CA ASP A 74 -11.90 -14.73 -2.10
C ASP A 74 -13.18 -15.22 -1.38
N GLY A 75 -13.60 -16.45 -1.69
CA GLY A 75 -14.79 -17.07 -1.09
C GLY A 75 -14.72 -17.27 0.43
N SER A 76 -13.54 -17.12 1.04
CA SER A 76 -13.32 -17.18 2.49
C SER A 76 -13.05 -15.80 3.10
N GLY A 77 -13.17 -14.72 2.31
CA GLY A 77 -12.86 -13.35 2.75
C GLY A 77 -11.37 -13.04 2.81
N ASN A 78 -10.50 -13.90 2.27
CA ASN A 78 -9.06 -13.68 2.30
C ASN A 78 -8.60 -12.80 1.13
N PHE A 79 -7.51 -12.09 1.34
CA PHE A 79 -6.89 -11.22 0.35
C PHE A 79 -5.37 -11.34 0.38
N THR A 80 -4.71 -11.01 -0.73
CA THR A 80 -3.25 -10.95 -0.81
C THR A 80 -2.82 -9.90 -1.83
N PHE A 81 -1.96 -8.98 -1.38
CA PHE A 81 -1.21 -8.05 -2.20
C PHE A 81 0.26 -8.46 -2.19
N THR A 82 0.89 -8.56 -3.37
CA THR A 82 2.29 -8.96 -3.51
C THR A 82 3.10 -7.85 -4.17
N ASN A 83 4.43 -7.98 -4.13
CA ASN A 83 5.35 -7.04 -4.77
C ASN A 83 5.19 -5.59 -4.25
N LEU A 84 4.87 -5.45 -2.98
CA LEU A 84 4.73 -4.15 -2.33
C LEU A 84 6.11 -3.60 -1.94
N ALA A 85 6.23 -2.28 -1.97
CA ALA A 85 7.38 -1.55 -1.45
C ALA A 85 7.26 -1.32 0.06
N ILE A 86 8.39 -1.13 0.75
CA ILE A 86 8.40 -0.58 2.12
C ILE A 86 7.96 0.88 2.06
N ASP A 87 6.70 1.12 2.40
CA ASP A 87 6.03 2.42 2.30
C ASP A 87 4.83 2.48 3.27
N PRO A 88 4.31 3.67 3.57
CA PRO A 88 2.98 3.84 4.16
C PRO A 88 1.85 3.49 3.18
N TYR A 89 0.88 2.74 3.69
CA TYR A 89 -0.33 2.37 2.96
C TYR A 89 -1.60 2.67 3.75
N THR A 90 -2.68 2.90 3.02
CA THR A 90 -4.05 2.92 3.53
C THR A 90 -4.87 1.90 2.76
N LEU A 91 -5.41 0.91 3.47
CA LEU A 91 -6.34 -0.06 2.92
C LEU A 91 -7.76 0.37 3.27
N THR A 92 -8.62 0.49 2.26
CA THR A 92 -10.07 0.60 2.43
C THR A 92 -10.71 -0.68 1.94
N ALA A 93 -11.51 -1.31 2.80
CA ALA A 93 -12.28 -2.50 2.47
C ALA A 93 -13.77 -2.18 2.54
N SER A 94 -14.52 -2.58 1.53
CA SER A 94 -15.97 -2.43 1.49
C SER A 94 -16.64 -3.67 0.89
N GLY A 95 -17.88 -3.93 1.27
CA GLY A 95 -18.64 -5.07 0.75
C GLY A 95 -20.02 -5.17 1.38
N SER A 96 -20.77 -6.19 0.99
CA SER A 96 -22.08 -6.49 1.57
C SER A 96 -22.21 -7.98 1.83
N ASP A 97 -22.94 -8.33 2.88
CA ASP A 97 -23.34 -9.71 3.17
C ASP A 97 -24.75 -10.04 2.63
N GLY A 98 -25.34 -9.14 1.84
CA GLY A 98 -26.71 -9.23 1.32
C GLY A 98 -27.77 -8.56 2.20
N ILE A 99 -27.42 -8.14 3.42
CA ILE A 99 -28.32 -7.46 4.36
C ILE A 99 -27.79 -6.06 4.69
N LEU A 100 -26.51 -5.97 5.04
CA LEU A 100 -25.83 -4.73 5.42
C LEU A 100 -24.67 -4.45 4.47
N ASN A 101 -24.32 -3.17 4.38
CA ASN A 101 -23.10 -2.72 3.71
C ASN A 101 -22.05 -2.42 4.77
N TYR A 102 -20.83 -2.89 4.53
CA TYR A 102 -19.70 -2.76 5.43
C TYR A 102 -18.62 -1.88 4.83
N LEU A 103 -17.97 -1.11 5.70
CA LEU A 103 -16.82 -0.29 5.36
C LEU A 103 -15.81 -0.33 6.51
N GLY A 104 -14.53 -0.39 6.16
CA GLY A 104 -13.43 -0.24 7.10
C GLY A 104 -12.21 0.35 6.42
N THR A 105 -11.40 1.07 7.19
CA THR A 105 -10.14 1.65 6.70
C THR A 105 -9.04 1.44 7.73
N VAL A 106 -7.86 1.02 7.28
CA VAL A 106 -6.68 0.83 8.11
C VAL A 106 -5.47 1.45 7.43
N SER A 107 -4.69 2.21 8.19
CA SER A 107 -3.41 2.77 7.74
C SER A 107 -2.26 2.14 8.49
N PHE A 108 -1.19 1.81 7.78
CA PHE A 108 0.01 1.21 8.35
C PHE A 108 1.25 1.50 7.50
N SER A 109 2.42 1.45 8.12
CA SER A 109 3.69 1.39 7.38
C SER A 109 4.08 -0.06 7.15
N LEU A 110 4.29 -0.45 5.89
CA LEU A 110 4.78 -1.78 5.54
C LEU A 110 6.30 -1.78 5.67
N ASN A 111 6.83 -2.53 6.64
CA ASN A 111 8.27 -2.59 6.91
C ASN A 111 8.86 -3.99 6.61
N GLY A 112 8.06 -4.88 6.01
CA GLY A 112 8.30 -6.30 5.82
C GLY A 112 7.01 -7.00 5.40
N ASP A 113 7.03 -8.33 5.30
CA ASP A 113 5.80 -9.09 5.07
C ASP A 113 4.82 -8.90 6.23
N LYS A 114 3.56 -8.67 5.89
CA LYS A 114 2.45 -8.52 6.83
C LYS A 114 1.39 -9.53 6.49
N LEU A 115 1.44 -10.68 7.14
CA LEU A 115 0.58 -11.83 6.84
C LEU A 115 -0.50 -11.99 7.92
N ASN A 116 -1.61 -12.65 7.57
CA ASN A 116 -2.71 -13.00 8.47
C ASN A 116 -3.30 -11.77 9.20
N PHE A 117 -3.32 -10.60 8.55
CA PHE A 117 -3.81 -9.38 9.17
C PHE A 117 -5.36 -9.32 9.13
N PRO A 118 -6.05 -9.22 10.28
CA PRO A 118 -7.50 -9.04 10.28
C PRO A 118 -7.85 -7.60 9.87
N VAL A 119 -8.79 -7.47 8.93
CA VAL A 119 -9.34 -6.17 8.50
C VAL A 119 -10.79 -6.12 8.93
N ASP A 120 -11.03 -5.47 10.06
CA ASP A 120 -12.37 -5.31 10.61
C ASP A 120 -13.13 -4.23 9.84
N VAL A 121 -14.35 -4.56 9.42
CA VAL A 121 -15.28 -3.66 8.73
C VAL A 121 -16.61 -3.61 9.48
N TYR A 122 -17.26 -2.45 9.43
CA TYR A 122 -18.45 -2.17 10.23
C TYR A 122 -19.61 -1.70 9.35
N PRO A 123 -20.88 -1.89 9.76
CA PRO A 123 -22.03 -1.40 9.04
C PRO A 123 -21.99 0.14 8.85
N HIS A 124 -22.46 0.62 7.70
CA HIS A 124 -22.59 2.05 7.39
C HIS A 124 -23.86 2.34 6.58
#